data_AF-A0A535MD59-F1
#
_entry.id   AF-A0A535MD59-F1
#
_cell.length_a   1.000
_cell.length_b   1.000
_cell.length_c   1.000
_cell.angle_alpha   90.00
_cell.angle_beta   90.00
_cell.angle_gamma   90.00
#
_symmetry.space_group_name_H-M   'P 1'
#
loop_
_entity.id
_entity.type
_entity.pdbx_description
1 polymer ?
#
loop_
_entity_poly.entity_id
_entity_poly.type
_entity_poly.pdbx_seq_one_letter_code
_entity_poly.pdbx_strand_id
1 'polypeptide(L)'
;MTVAELLWLTSRTAALTAFFVIAAALITGQALRTFVLEGWVGRREAVAVHGFLAVCWAPLIVVHVLAGLLDPVSRLTPLDVVIPLRVPYGPLPIGLGTLGFDVLLMVGVTSYLRKQMGAATWRWLHRTSYLMFGLMFLHAVLSGTDLGRPVIAAAVWATFAFVVILTVARVAVGRVSVST
;
A
#
# COMPACT_ATOMS: atom_id res chain seq x y z
N MET A 1 -5.13 -23.75 18.95
CA MET A 1 -5.39 -22.74 17.91
C MET A 1 -6.55 -23.22 17.07
N THR A 2 -7.66 -22.50 17.07
CA THR A 2 -8.83 -22.79 16.24
C THR A 2 -8.59 -22.35 14.79
N VAL A 3 -9.42 -22.82 13.84
CA VAL A 3 -9.34 -22.39 12.44
C VAL A 3 -9.58 -20.88 12.31
N ALA A 4 -10.54 -20.34 13.06
CA ALA A 4 -10.82 -18.90 13.07
C ALA A 4 -9.61 -18.10 13.60
N GLU A 5 -8.98 -18.53 14.70
CA GLU A 5 -7.76 -17.89 15.22
C GLU A 5 -6.62 -17.91 14.21
N LEU A 6 -6.42 -19.04 13.51
CA LEU A 6 -5.39 -19.17 12.48
C LEU A 6 -5.64 -18.22 11.30
N LEU A 7 -6.87 -18.19 10.77
CA LEU A 7 -7.22 -17.31 9.65
C LEU A 7 -7.06 -15.84 10.03
N TRP A 8 -7.51 -15.48 11.22
CA TRP A 8 -7.39 -14.12 11.74
C TRP A 8 -5.92 -13.68 11.91
N LEU A 9 -5.08 -14.52 12.53
CA LEU A 9 -3.64 -14.24 12.66
C LEU A 9 -2.95 -14.16 11.30
N THR A 10 -3.29 -15.07 10.38
CA THR A 10 -2.75 -15.09 9.02
C THR A 10 -3.12 -13.82 8.25
N SER A 11 -4.39 -13.41 8.33
CA SER A 11 -4.87 -12.20 7.67
C SER A 11 -4.14 -10.95 8.18
N ARG A 12 -3.98 -10.81 9.50
CA ARG A 12 -3.33 -9.65 10.13
C ARG A 12 -1.83 -9.58 9.84
N THR A 13 -1.13 -10.70 9.95
CA THR A 13 0.32 -10.77 9.64
C THR A 13 0.59 -10.49 8.17
N ALA A 14 -0.24 -11.02 7.26
CA ALA A 14 -0.14 -10.73 5.83
C ALA A 14 -0.42 -9.26 5.52
N ALA A 15 -1.45 -8.65 6.12
CA ALA A 15 -1.77 -7.23 5.95
C ALA A 15 -0.64 -6.31 6.44
N LEU A 16 -0.10 -6.52 7.64
CA LEU A 16 1.00 -5.72 8.17
C LEU A 16 2.25 -5.86 7.29
N THR A 17 2.57 -7.09 6.85
CA THR A 17 3.70 -7.32 5.95
C THR A 17 3.49 -6.61 4.61
N ALA A 18 2.27 -6.69 4.05
CA ALA A 18 1.93 -5.99 2.81
C ALA A 18 2.08 -4.47 2.96
N PHE A 19 1.63 -3.90 4.08
CA PHE A 19 1.77 -2.47 4.38
C PHE A 19 3.24 -2.02 4.32
N PHE A 20 4.15 -2.74 4.98
CA PHE A 20 5.57 -2.39 4.97
C PHE A 20 6.24 -2.64 3.60
N VAL A 21 5.88 -3.70 2.89
CA VAL A 21 6.37 -3.97 1.53
C VAL A 21 5.93 -2.87 0.55
N ILE A 22 4.67 -2.45 0.61
CA ILE A 22 4.13 -1.36 -0.20
C ILE A 22 4.82 -0.04 0.16
N ALA A 23 5.01 0.25 1.45
CA ALA A 23 5.75 1.43 1.88
C ALA A 23 7.19 1.43 1.35
N ALA A 24 7.88 0.29 1.42
CA ALA A 24 9.22 0.13 0.84
C ALA A 24 9.22 0.33 -0.68
N ALA A 25 8.20 -0.17 -1.39
CA ALA A 25 8.04 0.09 -2.82
C ALA A 25 7.85 1.59 -3.12
N LEU A 26 7.09 2.31 -2.31
CA LEU A 26 6.92 3.77 -2.43
C LEU A 26 8.22 4.53 -2.14
N ILE A 27 8.95 4.16 -1.08
CA ILE A 27 10.22 4.78 -0.71
C ILE A 27 11.25 4.60 -1.82
N THR A 28 11.41 3.37 -2.33
CA THR A 28 12.32 3.09 -3.44
C THR A 28 11.89 3.77 -4.74
N GLY A 29 10.59 3.85 -5.02
CA GLY A 29 10.05 4.58 -6.17
C GLY A 29 10.29 6.10 -6.09
N GLN A 30 10.28 6.65 -4.88
CA GLN A 30 10.66 8.05 -4.64
C GLN A 30 12.15 8.25 -4.85
N ALA A 31 12.98 7.38 -4.27
CA ALA A 31 14.44 7.43 -4.37
C ALA A 31 14.95 7.37 -5.83
N LEU A 32 14.27 6.63 -6.71
CA LEU A 32 14.56 6.60 -8.15
C LEU A 32 14.51 7.96 -8.85
N ARG A 33 13.89 8.96 -8.23
CA ARG A 33 13.77 10.31 -8.78
C ARG A 33 14.53 11.36 -7.98
N THR A 34 15.18 10.98 -6.89
CA THR A 34 15.92 11.91 -6.02
C THR A 34 17.40 11.64 -6.20
N PHE A 35 18.18 12.68 -6.46
CA PHE A 35 19.66 12.66 -6.54
C PHE A 35 20.34 12.15 -5.24
N VAL A 36 19.56 11.82 -4.20
CA VAL A 36 20.02 11.44 -2.86
C VAL A 36 20.83 10.13 -2.86
N LEU A 37 20.62 9.24 -3.84
CA LEU A 37 21.39 7.99 -3.98
C LEU A 37 22.44 8.04 -5.09
N GLU A 38 22.68 9.20 -5.70
CA GLU A 38 23.66 9.35 -6.77
C GLU A 38 25.06 9.00 -6.23
N GLY A 39 25.63 7.89 -6.72
CA GLY A 39 26.94 7.37 -6.30
C GLY A 39 26.92 6.20 -5.30
N TRP A 40 25.80 5.93 -4.61
CA TRP A 40 25.73 4.82 -3.63
C TRP A 40 25.03 3.57 -4.17
N VAL A 41 24.00 3.75 -4.99
CA VAL A 41 23.24 2.64 -5.60
C VAL A 41 23.05 2.95 -7.08
N GLY A 42 23.43 2.02 -7.94
CA GLY A 42 23.21 2.19 -9.37
C GLY A 42 21.71 2.23 -9.70
N ARG A 43 21.35 3.04 -10.70
CA ARG A 43 19.95 3.23 -11.11
C ARG A 43 19.27 1.91 -11.49
N ARG A 44 20.02 0.96 -12.05
CA ARG A 44 19.50 -0.36 -12.46
C ARG A 44 19.08 -1.19 -11.25
N GLU A 45 19.92 -1.20 -10.22
CA GLU A 45 19.71 -1.92 -8.96
C GLU A 45 18.48 -1.34 -8.24
N ALA A 46 18.39 -0.01 -8.15
CA ALA A 46 17.24 0.65 -7.55
C ALA A 46 15.92 0.34 -8.31
N VAL A 47 15.95 0.28 -9.65
CA VAL A 47 14.77 -0.10 -10.45
C VAL A 47 14.41 -1.57 -10.22
N ALA A 48 15.41 -2.45 -10.09
CA ALA A 48 15.18 -3.87 -9.81
C ALA A 48 14.56 -4.08 -8.42
N VAL A 49 15.08 -3.39 -7.39
CA VAL A 49 14.53 -3.45 -6.02
C VAL A 49 13.10 -2.92 -5.98
N HIS A 50 12.83 -1.76 -6.59
CA HIS A 50 11.46 -1.24 -6.68
C HIS A 50 10.53 -2.22 -7.39
N GLY A 51 10.96 -2.78 -8.53
CA GLY A 51 10.19 -3.76 -9.29
C GLY A 51 9.89 -5.03 -8.49
N PHE A 52 10.86 -5.54 -7.74
CA PHE A 52 10.68 -6.71 -6.85
C PHE A 52 9.65 -6.41 -5.75
N LEU A 53 9.83 -5.33 -5.01
CA LEU A 53 8.90 -4.92 -3.94
C LEU A 53 7.48 -4.66 -4.47
N ALA A 54 7.38 -4.08 -5.68
CA ALA A 54 6.11 -3.80 -6.34
C ALA A 54 5.35 -5.04 -6.83
N VAL A 55 5.93 -6.24 -6.73
CA VAL A 55 5.23 -7.51 -7.00
C VAL A 55 4.98 -8.28 -5.70
N CYS A 56 5.85 -8.15 -4.69
CA CYS A 56 5.74 -8.86 -3.42
C CYS A 56 4.44 -8.57 -2.64
N TRP A 57 3.78 -7.44 -2.87
CA TRP A 57 2.48 -7.16 -2.24
C TRP A 57 1.39 -8.15 -2.67
N ALA A 58 1.42 -8.66 -3.91
CA ALA A 58 0.34 -9.45 -4.49
C ALA A 58 0.01 -10.72 -3.69
N PRO A 59 0.97 -11.62 -3.40
CA PRO A 59 0.67 -12.80 -2.58
C PRO A 59 0.21 -12.44 -1.17
N LEU A 60 0.76 -11.38 -0.57
CA LEU A 60 0.40 -10.95 0.78
C LEU A 60 -1.05 -10.44 0.85
N ILE A 61 -1.47 -9.64 -0.13
CA ILE A 61 -2.85 -9.16 -0.21
C ILE A 61 -3.82 -10.30 -0.55
N VAL A 62 -3.44 -11.24 -1.42
CA VAL A 62 -4.24 -12.44 -1.69
C VAL A 62 -4.47 -13.23 -0.40
N VAL A 63 -3.42 -13.47 0.39
CA VAL A 63 -3.55 -14.16 1.68
C VAL A 63 -4.42 -13.36 2.66
N HIS A 64 -4.22 -12.06 2.77
CA HIS A 64 -5.00 -11.19 3.65
C HIS A 64 -6.51 -11.24 3.34
N VAL A 65 -6.87 -11.07 2.07
CA VAL A 65 -8.26 -11.06 1.60
C VAL A 65 -8.89 -12.45 1.69
N LEU A 66 -8.21 -13.50 1.24
CA LEU A 66 -8.74 -14.87 1.29
C LEU A 66 -8.92 -15.33 2.73
N ALA A 67 -7.98 -15.04 3.62
CA ALA A 67 -8.13 -15.37 5.03
C ALA A 67 -9.33 -14.63 5.67
N GLY A 68 -9.55 -13.36 5.28
CA GLY A 68 -10.75 -12.62 5.68
C GLY A 68 -12.05 -13.22 5.16
N LEU A 69 -12.11 -13.62 3.88
CA LEU A 69 -13.28 -14.25 3.27
C LEU A 69 -13.60 -15.63 3.86
N LEU A 70 -12.57 -16.38 4.25
CA LEU A 70 -12.71 -17.71 4.84
C LEU A 70 -12.97 -17.67 6.35
N ASP A 71 -12.74 -16.54 7.01
CA ASP A 71 -12.97 -16.38 8.45
C ASP A 71 -14.48 -16.39 8.75
N PRO A 72 -15.01 -17.40 9.47
CA PRO A 72 -16.43 -17.48 9.78
C PRO A 72 -16.94 -16.33 10.68
N VAL A 73 -16.03 -15.64 11.37
CA VAL A 73 -16.37 -14.50 12.24
C VAL A 73 -16.57 -13.23 11.42
N SER A 74 -15.81 -13.06 10.34
CA SER A 74 -15.86 -11.85 9.50
C SER A 74 -17.17 -11.74 8.72
N ARG A 75 -17.75 -12.87 8.29
CA ARG A 75 -18.96 -12.93 7.45
C ARG A 75 -18.85 -12.07 6.18
N LEU A 76 -17.63 -11.87 5.67
CA LEU A 76 -17.37 -11.14 4.44
C LEU A 76 -17.81 -11.97 3.23
N THR A 77 -18.33 -11.30 2.22
CA THR A 77 -18.66 -11.89 0.92
C THR A 77 -17.67 -11.41 -0.16
N PRO A 78 -17.52 -12.13 -1.28
CA PRO A 78 -16.67 -11.68 -2.37
C PRO A 78 -17.03 -10.30 -2.93
N LEU A 79 -18.30 -9.88 -2.86
CA LEU A 79 -18.72 -8.54 -3.28
C LEU A 79 -18.17 -7.44 -2.36
N ASP A 80 -17.94 -7.74 -1.08
CA ASP A 80 -17.41 -6.77 -0.12
C ASP A 80 -15.94 -6.45 -0.36
N VAL A 81 -15.24 -7.24 -1.19
CA VAL A 81 -13.84 -7.02 -1.61
C VAL A 81 -13.73 -6.02 -2.77
N VAL A 82 -14.82 -5.80 -3.51
CA VAL A 82 -14.82 -5.00 -4.75
C VAL A 82 -15.78 -3.81 -4.73
N ILE A 83 -16.74 -3.79 -3.80
CA ILE A 83 -17.68 -2.68 -3.65
C ILE A 83 -17.52 -2.14 -2.22
N PRO A 84 -16.99 -0.91 -2.07
CA PRO A 84 -16.72 -0.35 -0.75
C PRO A 84 -18.02 -0.03 0.01
N LEU A 85 -17.90 0.09 1.34
CA LEU A 85 -18.96 0.52 2.26
C LEU A 85 -20.17 -0.43 2.40
N ARG A 86 -20.13 -1.63 1.83
CA ARG A 86 -21.23 -2.61 1.91
C ARG A 86 -21.41 -3.26 3.27
N VAL A 87 -20.34 -3.37 4.05
CA VAL A 87 -20.32 -4.16 5.29
C VAL A 87 -20.91 -3.36 6.45
N PRO A 88 -22.09 -3.73 7.01
CA PRO A 88 -22.83 -2.85 7.94
C PRO A 88 -22.11 -2.62 9.28
N TYR A 89 -21.35 -3.58 9.76
CA TYR A 89 -20.64 -3.48 11.05
C TYR A 89 -19.29 -2.73 10.94
N GLY A 90 -18.83 -2.45 9.72
CA GLY A 90 -17.55 -1.77 9.49
C GLY A 90 -17.51 -1.05 8.15
N PRO A 91 -18.51 -0.19 7.82
CA PRO A 91 -18.63 0.38 6.49
C PRO A 91 -17.40 1.22 6.14
N LEU A 92 -16.96 2.09 7.05
CA LEU A 92 -15.77 2.92 6.84
C LEU A 92 -14.46 2.12 6.90
N PRO A 93 -14.12 1.38 7.97
CA PRO A 93 -12.85 0.66 8.04
C PRO A 93 -12.69 -0.30 6.86
N ILE A 94 -13.68 -1.15 6.59
CA ILE A 94 -13.61 -2.18 5.54
C ILE A 94 -13.72 -1.54 4.15
N GLY A 95 -14.58 -0.55 3.98
CA GLY A 95 -14.74 0.16 2.71
C GLY A 95 -13.49 0.92 2.28
N LEU A 96 -12.72 1.49 3.21
CA LEU A 96 -11.40 2.09 2.88
C LEU A 96 -10.38 1.02 2.45
N GLY A 97 -10.43 -0.16 3.07
CA GLY A 97 -9.64 -1.32 2.66
C GLY A 97 -9.98 -1.76 1.23
N THR A 98 -11.28 -1.83 0.94
CA THR A 98 -11.82 -2.16 -0.38
C THR A 98 -11.40 -1.15 -1.44
N LEU A 99 -11.66 0.14 -1.19
CA LEU A 99 -11.29 1.21 -2.12
C LEU A 99 -9.78 1.26 -2.37
N GLY A 100 -8.96 1.08 -1.33
CA GLY A 100 -7.52 1.04 -1.51
C GLY A 100 -7.04 -0.21 -2.24
N PHE A 101 -7.70 -1.36 -2.06
CA PHE A 101 -7.46 -2.57 -2.87
C PHE A 101 -7.78 -2.34 -4.34
N ASP A 102 -8.89 -1.68 -4.66
CA ASP A 102 -9.27 -1.34 -6.04
C ASP A 102 -8.21 -0.44 -6.70
N VAL A 103 -7.74 0.58 -5.98
CA VAL A 103 -6.67 1.47 -6.47
C VAL A 103 -5.34 0.71 -6.59
N LEU A 104 -5.02 -0.19 -5.66
CA LEU A 104 -3.82 -1.04 -5.72
C LEU A 104 -3.84 -1.93 -6.96
N LEU A 105 -4.98 -2.57 -7.24
CA LEU A 105 -5.17 -3.41 -8.41
C LEU A 105 -5.02 -2.60 -9.70
N MET A 106 -5.65 -1.42 -9.77
CA MET A 106 -5.49 -0.50 -10.89
C MET A 106 -4.02 -0.11 -11.11
N VAL A 107 -3.29 0.26 -10.06
CA VAL A 107 -1.86 0.59 -10.15
C VAL A 107 -1.03 -0.61 -10.59
N GLY A 108 -1.32 -1.80 -10.08
CA GLY A 108 -0.65 -3.05 -10.46
C GLY A 108 -0.85 -3.38 -11.94
N VAL A 109 -2.11 -3.41 -12.40
CA VAL A 109 -2.47 -3.71 -13.79
C VAL A 109 -1.86 -2.69 -14.75
N THR A 110 -2.00 -1.39 -14.46
CA THR A 110 -1.44 -0.33 -15.31
C THR A 110 0.09 -0.35 -15.35
N SER A 111 0.74 -0.78 -14.26
CA SER A 111 2.20 -0.93 -14.22
C SER A 111 2.68 -2.17 -14.97
N TYR A 112 1.91 -3.26 -14.98
CA TYR A 112 2.15 -4.43 -15.83
C TYR A 112 2.02 -4.07 -17.32
N LEU A 113 0.96 -3.32 -17.66
CA LEU A 113 0.67 -2.88 -19.03
C LEU A 113 1.45 -1.63 -19.46
N ARG A 114 2.45 -1.17 -18.69
CA ARG A 114 3.14 0.11 -18.92
C ARG A 114 3.68 0.29 -20.36
N LYS A 115 4.10 -0.80 -21.02
CA LYS A 115 4.65 -0.78 -22.39
C LYS A 115 3.59 -0.52 -23.45
N GLN A 116 2.31 -0.76 -23.14
CA GLN A 116 1.17 -0.59 -24.03
C GLN A 116 0.47 0.76 -23.79
N MET A 117 0.97 1.59 -22.87
CA MET A 117 0.35 2.83 -22.44
C MET A 117 1.28 4.03 -22.68
N GLY A 118 0.69 5.20 -22.95
CA GLY A 118 1.43 6.45 -23.00
C GLY A 118 2.12 6.74 -21.65
N ALA A 119 3.39 7.15 -21.70
CA ALA A 119 4.19 7.38 -20.49
C ALA A 119 3.58 8.42 -19.54
N ALA A 120 2.87 9.42 -20.07
CA ALA A 120 2.17 10.43 -19.27
C ALA A 120 0.99 9.84 -18.51
N THR A 121 0.14 9.05 -19.17
CA THR A 121 -1.01 8.36 -18.60
C THR A 121 -0.57 7.40 -17.50
N TRP A 122 0.41 6.55 -17.79
CA TRP A 122 0.96 5.63 -16.79
C TRP A 122 1.50 6.39 -15.57
N ARG A 123 2.24 7.48 -15.75
CA ARG A 123 2.74 8.31 -14.63
C ARG A 123 1.62 8.95 -13.81
N TRP A 124 0.48 9.29 -14.42
CA TRP A 124 -0.64 9.86 -13.69
C TRP A 124 -1.35 8.78 -12.86
N LEU A 125 -1.67 7.64 -13.48
CA LEU A 125 -2.27 6.49 -12.79
C LEU A 125 -1.37 5.94 -11.69
N HIS A 126 -0.08 5.78 -11.94
CA HIS A 126 0.87 5.26 -10.96
C HIS A 126 1.02 6.19 -9.73
N ARG A 127 0.76 7.50 -9.87
CA ARG A 127 0.72 8.43 -8.72
C ARG A 127 -0.47 8.21 -7.80
N THR A 128 -1.51 7.50 -8.23
CA THR A 128 -2.60 7.12 -7.31
C THR A 128 -2.16 6.11 -6.25
N SER A 129 -0.95 5.53 -6.37
CA SER A 129 -0.33 4.71 -5.32
C SER A 129 -0.17 5.45 -3.98
N TYR A 130 0.03 6.77 -3.99
CA TYR A 130 0.06 7.58 -2.76
C TYR A 130 -1.32 7.65 -2.09
N LEU A 131 -2.39 7.79 -2.88
CA LEU A 131 -3.76 7.75 -2.38
C LEU A 131 -4.09 6.37 -1.82
N MET A 132 -3.76 5.31 -2.57
CA MET A 132 -3.91 3.93 -2.12
C MET A 132 -3.23 3.69 -0.77
N PHE A 133 -1.99 4.14 -0.61
CA PHE A 133 -1.27 3.96 0.66
C PHE A 133 -1.94 4.70 1.82
N GLY A 134 -2.47 5.91 1.58
CA GLY A 134 -3.30 6.63 2.55
C GLY A 134 -4.56 5.87 2.94
N LEU A 135 -5.26 5.27 1.98
CA LEU A 135 -6.44 4.43 2.23
C LEU A 135 -6.09 3.18 3.04
N MET A 136 -4.98 2.51 2.72
CA MET A 136 -4.49 1.35 3.47
C MET A 136 -4.11 1.71 4.91
N PHE A 137 -3.45 2.86 5.10
CA PHE A 137 -3.13 3.36 6.43
C PHE A 137 -4.39 3.63 7.26
N LEU A 138 -5.37 4.33 6.69
CA LEU A 138 -6.65 4.60 7.38
C LEU A 138 -7.42 3.31 7.66
N HIS A 139 -7.44 2.37 6.72
CA HIS A 139 -8.00 1.04 6.94
C HIS A 139 -7.34 0.33 8.13
N ALA A 140 -6.02 0.34 8.22
CA ALA A 140 -5.28 -0.27 9.33
C ALA A 140 -5.59 0.42 10.67
N VAL A 141 -5.57 1.75 10.72
CA VAL A 141 -5.85 2.55 11.92
C VAL A 141 -7.27 2.33 12.42
N LEU A 142 -8.25 2.35 11.51
CA LEU A 142 -9.67 2.25 11.87
C LEU A 142 -10.14 0.81 12.13
N SER A 143 -9.46 -0.19 11.57
CA SER A 143 -9.73 -1.61 11.87
C SER A 143 -9.13 -2.03 13.23
N GLY A 144 -8.26 -1.20 13.81
CA GLY A 144 -8.12 -0.96 15.26
C GLY A 144 -7.44 -2.03 16.11
N THR A 145 -7.39 -3.29 15.68
CA THR A 145 -6.95 -4.38 16.58
C THR A 145 -5.43 -4.57 16.64
N ASP A 146 -4.68 -4.17 15.61
CA ASP A 146 -3.20 -4.25 15.58
C ASP A 146 -2.53 -3.07 16.29
N LEU A 147 -3.09 -1.86 16.14
CA LEU A 147 -2.53 -0.64 16.72
C LEU A 147 -2.77 -0.51 18.23
N GLY A 148 -3.50 -1.45 18.84
CA GLY A 148 -3.53 -1.59 20.31
C GLY A 148 -2.16 -1.97 20.90
N ARG A 149 -1.23 -2.51 20.09
CA ARG A 149 0.15 -2.79 20.52
C ARG A 149 1.06 -1.60 20.20
N PRO A 150 1.68 -0.94 21.21
CA PRO A 150 2.46 0.29 21.00
C PRO A 150 3.58 0.15 19.97
N VAL A 151 4.27 -1.00 19.94
CA VAL A 151 5.36 -1.25 18.98
C VAL A 151 4.86 -1.29 17.53
N ILE A 152 3.72 -1.95 17.29
CA ILE A 152 3.12 -2.03 15.95
C ILE A 152 2.59 -0.66 15.53
N ALA A 153 1.90 0.03 16.44
CA ALA A 153 1.40 1.38 16.19
C ALA A 153 2.56 2.32 15.82
N ALA A 154 3.63 2.35 16.61
CA ALA A 154 4.80 3.18 16.35
C ALA A 154 5.41 2.89 14.96
N ALA A 155 5.56 1.61 14.59
CA ALA A 155 6.09 1.23 13.29
C ALA A 155 5.20 1.69 12.13
N VAL A 156 3.87 1.49 12.24
CA VAL A 156 2.89 1.90 11.22
C VAL A 156 2.87 3.42 11.05
N TRP A 157 2.76 4.17 12.16
CA TRP A 157 2.74 5.64 12.15
C TRP A 157 4.06 6.23 11.66
N ALA A 158 5.21 5.72 12.11
CA ALA A 158 6.52 6.19 11.67
C ALA A 158 6.72 5.94 10.16
N THR A 159 6.33 4.76 9.68
CA THR A 159 6.42 4.42 8.24
C THR A 159 5.54 5.35 7.40
N PHE A 160 4.30 5.58 7.84
CA PHE A 160 3.40 6.50 7.15
C PHE A 160 3.94 7.94 7.14
N ALA A 161 4.37 8.44 8.31
CA ALA A 161 4.96 9.77 8.45
C ALA A 161 6.20 9.92 7.55
N PHE A 162 7.07 8.92 7.50
CA PHE A 162 8.26 8.92 6.65
C PHE A 162 7.90 9.06 5.17
N VAL A 163 6.96 8.26 4.67
CA VAL A 163 6.47 8.35 3.27
C VAL A 163 5.87 9.73 2.99
N VAL A 164 5.08 10.28 3.91
CA VAL A 164 4.46 11.62 3.76
C VAL A 164 5.53 12.71 3.74
N ILE A 165 6.48 12.69 4.68
CA ILE A 165 7.58 13.67 4.76
C ILE A 165 8.38 13.68 3.45
N LEU A 166 8.79 12.51 2.96
CA LEU A 166 9.53 12.41 1.70
C LEU A 166 8.70 12.93 0.51
N THR A 167 7.40 12.63 0.49
CA THR A 167 6.48 13.10 -0.56
C THR A 167 6.33 14.63 -0.53
N VAL A 168 6.13 15.22 0.64
CA VAL A 168 6.00 16.67 0.82
C VAL A 168 7.31 17.38 0.49
N ALA A 169 8.44 16.90 1.00
CA ALA A 169 9.76 17.45 0.71
C ALA A 169 10.03 17.47 -0.79
N ARG A 170 9.68 16.39 -1.50
CA ARG A 170 9.79 16.30 -2.95
C ARG A 170 8.92 17.32 -3.68
N VAL A 171 7.65 17.47 -3.29
CA VAL A 171 6.74 18.43 -3.93
C VAL A 171 7.19 19.86 -3.65
N ALA A 172 7.72 20.14 -2.47
CA ALA A 172 8.28 21.44 -2.11
C ALA A 172 9.55 21.77 -2.93
N VAL A 173 10.55 20.88 -2.94
CA VAL A 173 11.80 21.09 -3.69
C VAL A 173 11.55 21.14 -5.20
N GLY A 174 10.62 20.34 -5.74
CA GLY A 174 10.24 20.40 -7.15
C GLY A 174 9.51 21.68 -7.57
N ARG A 175 9.01 22.48 -6.62
CA ARG A 175 8.48 23.83 -6.85
C ARG A 175 9.55 24.91 -6.71
N VAL A 176 10.70 24.60 -6.11
CA VAL A 176 11.86 25.50 -6.04
C VAL A 176 12.68 25.30 -7.32
N SER A 177 12.13 25.78 -8.44
CA SER A 177 12.88 26.00 -9.68
C SER A 177 12.87 27.49 -10.01
N VAL A 178 13.94 28.14 -9.59
CA VAL A 178 14.64 29.28 -10.22
C VAL A 178 13.78 30.48 -10.61
N SER A 179 13.62 31.41 -9.66
CA SER A 179 13.52 32.83 -10.02
C SER A 179 14.92 33.32 -10.45
N THR A 180 15.21 33.22 -11.74
CA THR A 180 16.23 34.05 -12.40
C THR A 180 15.51 35.08 -13.25
#